data_AF-A0A3M0K6T6-F1
#
_entry.id   AF-A0A3M0K6T6-F1
#
_cell.length_a   1.000
_cell.length_b   1.000
_cell.length_c   1.000
_cell.angle_alpha   90.00
_cell.angle_beta   90.00
_cell.angle_gamma   90.00
#
_symmetry.space_group_name_H-M   'P 1'
#
loop_
_entity.id
_entity.type
_entity.pdbx_description
1 polymer ?
#
loop_
_entity_poly.entity_id
_entity_poly.type
_entity_poly.pdbx_seq_one_letter_code
_entity_poly.pdbx_strand_id
1 'polypeptide(L)'
;MSKLTGDPPDDQNDNQVNLPRIALDDIKKMARRAFVQIQPAGSFEKAYNLISQDSSEPFTTFVDRVIQAAERQCGDDIAHPVMIRDIIENTASPECKRAIKALGKERPTVPEMIDACNQIGSPQHMATIQANELGRTIGEKIERALTAQAAQAETQDQKLTEILAALHLSSQQQDNTMAVVQATVTSGPCYFCKRPGHIMRSCPDIKRGVQAPDRCSTFVNKNGGDVGEDEARKPYKYDCLDSENVKPVNEIELKVEDINRFLLRISSHCKNTEMTNKKNPQKNPKKMQSEYQVFTKS
;
A
#
# COMPACT_ATOMS: atom_id res chain seq x y z
N MET A 1 -63.62 -4.02 -22.98
CA MET A 1 -63.05 -2.65 -22.92
C MET A 1 -64.13 -1.63 -22.58
N SER A 2 -65.23 -1.50 -23.34
CA SER A 2 -66.27 -0.47 -23.09
C SER A 2 -66.89 -0.49 -21.68
N LYS A 3 -67.06 -1.68 -21.09
CA LYS A 3 -67.56 -1.84 -19.71
C LYS A 3 -66.59 -1.33 -18.63
N LEU A 4 -65.32 -1.09 -18.96
CA LEU A 4 -64.28 -0.64 -18.01
C LEU A 4 -64.12 0.88 -18.01
N THR A 5 -64.56 1.55 -19.07
CA THR A 5 -64.36 2.98 -19.29
C THR A 5 -65.58 3.83 -18.91
N GLY A 6 -66.76 3.20 -18.73
CA GLY A 6 -68.01 3.91 -18.44
C GLY A 6 -68.55 4.68 -19.65
N ASP A 7 -68.14 4.28 -20.86
CA ASP A 7 -68.67 4.84 -22.09
C ASP A 7 -70.11 4.35 -22.32
N PRO A 8 -70.95 5.11 -23.06
CA PRO A 8 -72.32 4.70 -23.37
C PRO A 8 -72.38 3.28 -23.97
N PRO A 9 -73.30 2.39 -23.50
CA PRO A 9 -74.42 2.65 -22.59
C PRO A 9 -74.11 2.48 -21.09
N ASP A 10 -72.88 2.15 -20.71
CA ASP A 10 -72.47 1.94 -19.32
C ASP A 10 -72.19 3.26 -18.59
N ASP A 11 -72.60 4.41 -19.14
CA ASP A 11 -72.52 5.75 -18.55
C ASP A 11 -73.64 5.99 -17.51
N GLN A 12 -74.72 5.21 -17.58
CA GLN A 12 -75.85 5.27 -16.65
C GLN A 12 -75.68 4.28 -15.49
N ASN A 13 -76.00 4.73 -14.27
CA ASN A 13 -75.88 3.92 -13.05
C ASN A 13 -76.61 2.57 -13.15
N ASP A 14 -77.81 2.53 -13.73
CA ASP A 14 -78.63 1.31 -13.85
C ASP A 14 -77.94 0.21 -14.68
N ASN A 15 -77.19 0.62 -15.70
CA ASN A 15 -76.41 -0.30 -16.54
C ASN A 15 -75.14 -0.78 -15.84
N GLN A 16 -74.65 -0.04 -14.84
CA GLN A 16 -73.47 -0.41 -14.05
C GLN A 16 -73.75 -1.38 -12.90
N VAL A 17 -75.00 -1.46 -12.40
CA VAL A 17 -75.38 -2.29 -11.23
C VAL A 17 -75.04 -3.78 -11.41
N ASN A 18 -75.10 -4.27 -12.65
CA ASN A 18 -74.91 -5.69 -12.99
C ASN A 18 -73.52 -6.00 -13.59
N LEU A 19 -72.51 -5.17 -13.35
CA LEU A 19 -71.15 -5.47 -13.81
C LEU A 19 -70.64 -6.79 -13.19
N PRO A 20 -69.99 -7.66 -13.99
CA PRO A 20 -69.38 -8.86 -13.46
C PRO A 20 -68.24 -8.51 -12.50
N ARG A 21 -68.06 -9.31 -11.43
CA ARG A 21 -67.01 -9.09 -10.42
C ARG A 21 -65.61 -8.92 -11.00
N ILE A 22 -65.29 -9.67 -12.05
CA ILE A 22 -64.01 -9.58 -12.76
C ILE A 22 -63.78 -8.16 -13.30
N ALA A 23 -64.80 -7.53 -13.89
CA ALA A 23 -64.70 -6.16 -14.39
C ALA A 23 -64.53 -5.16 -13.24
N LEU A 24 -65.21 -5.37 -12.10
CA LEU A 24 -65.05 -4.53 -10.91
C LEU A 24 -63.64 -4.63 -10.33
N ASP A 25 -63.05 -5.83 -10.30
CA ASP A 25 -61.68 -6.05 -9.83
C ASP A 25 -60.66 -5.37 -10.77
N ASP A 26 -60.87 -5.46 -12.08
CA ASP A 26 -60.04 -4.77 -13.09
C ASP A 26 -60.14 -3.25 -12.96
N ILE A 27 -61.36 -2.69 -12.85
CA ILE A 27 -61.59 -1.26 -12.63
C ILE A 27 -60.88 -0.80 -11.34
N LYS A 28 -61.01 -1.57 -10.25
CA LYS A 28 -60.34 -1.28 -8.98
C LYS A 28 -58.82 -1.30 -9.13
N LYS A 29 -58.26 -2.27 -9.87
CA LYS A 29 -56.80 -2.35 -10.12
C LYS A 29 -56.34 -1.16 -10.97
N MET A 30 -57.08 -0.81 -12.03
CA MET A 30 -56.77 0.32 -12.90
C MET A 30 -56.86 1.65 -12.16
N ALA A 31 -57.92 1.87 -11.39
CA ALA A 31 -58.11 3.09 -10.60
C ALA A 31 -57.00 3.28 -9.55
N ARG A 32 -56.58 2.20 -8.88
CA ARG A 32 -55.46 2.24 -7.93
C ARG A 32 -54.15 2.65 -8.61
N ARG A 33 -53.84 2.06 -9.77
CA ARG A 33 -52.62 2.41 -10.54
C ARG A 33 -52.67 3.85 -11.05
N ALA A 34 -53.81 4.27 -11.59
CA ALA A 34 -53.99 5.65 -12.05
C ALA A 34 -53.80 6.65 -10.90
N PHE A 35 -54.36 6.36 -9.71
CA PHE A 35 -54.23 7.24 -8.56
C PHE A 35 -52.78 7.41 -8.10
N VAL A 36 -51.99 6.33 -8.08
CA VAL A 36 -50.57 6.38 -7.72
C VAL A 36 -49.77 7.24 -8.68
N GLN A 37 -50.11 7.25 -9.98
CA GLN A 37 -49.41 8.02 -11.01
C GLN A 37 -49.75 9.53 -11.02
N ILE A 38 -50.76 9.96 -10.26
CA ILE A 38 -51.12 11.38 -10.18
C ILE A 38 -50.04 12.12 -9.38
N GLN A 39 -49.40 13.09 -10.03
CA GLN A 39 -48.43 13.97 -9.37
C GLN A 39 -49.16 15.01 -8.51
N PRO A 40 -48.65 15.32 -7.30
CA PRO A 40 -49.20 16.39 -6.49
C PRO A 40 -49.02 17.74 -7.19
N ALA A 41 -50.04 18.60 -7.10
CA ALA A 41 -50.05 19.89 -7.78
C ALA A 41 -48.83 20.74 -7.38
N GLY A 42 -48.11 21.26 -8.37
CA GLY A 42 -46.94 22.13 -8.17
C GLY A 42 -45.60 21.41 -7.96
N SER A 43 -45.57 20.07 -7.99
CA SER A 43 -44.32 19.29 -7.92
C SER A 43 -43.93 18.76 -9.29
N PHE A 44 -42.71 19.06 -9.75
CA PHE A 44 -42.08 18.33 -10.85
C PHE A 44 -41.22 17.23 -10.23
N GLU A 45 -41.69 15.99 -10.30
CA GLU A 45 -40.91 14.87 -9.77
C GLU A 45 -39.70 14.59 -10.67
N LYS A 46 -38.55 14.36 -10.05
CA LYS A 46 -37.34 13.97 -10.81
C LYS A 46 -37.60 12.63 -11.50
N ALA A 47 -37.06 12.48 -12.70
CA ALA A 47 -37.06 11.18 -13.38
C ALA A 47 -36.42 10.13 -12.45
N TYR A 48 -37.03 8.94 -12.37
CA TYR A 48 -36.63 7.89 -11.42
C TYR A 48 -35.14 7.52 -11.52
N ASN A 49 -34.54 7.65 -12.71
CA ASN A 49 -33.14 7.37 -12.99
C ASN A 49 -32.16 8.47 -12.56
N LEU A 50 -32.66 9.64 -12.14
CA LEU A 50 -31.86 10.77 -11.66
C LEU A 50 -31.81 10.85 -10.13
N ILE A 51 -32.45 9.91 -9.42
CA ILE A 51 -32.45 9.88 -7.97
C ILE A 51 -31.12 9.28 -7.51
N SER A 52 -30.34 10.09 -6.80
CA SER A 52 -29.08 9.71 -6.17
C SER A 52 -29.14 9.97 -4.67
N GLN A 53 -28.45 9.13 -3.90
CA GLN A 53 -28.34 9.32 -2.46
C GLN A 53 -27.40 10.49 -2.15
N ASP A 54 -27.83 11.40 -1.29
CA ASP A 54 -26.97 12.45 -0.75
C ASP A 54 -26.09 11.87 0.39
N SER A 55 -24.86 12.37 0.57
CA SER A 55 -23.92 11.82 1.56
C SER A 55 -24.41 11.87 3.01
N SER A 56 -25.31 12.81 3.30
CA SER A 56 -25.89 13.02 4.63
C SER A 56 -27.27 12.37 4.77
N GLU A 57 -27.83 11.83 3.68
CA GLU A 57 -29.17 11.24 3.68
C GLU A 57 -29.11 9.77 4.14
N PRO A 58 -29.95 9.37 5.10
CA PRO A 58 -30.11 7.97 5.48
C PRO A 58 -30.49 7.11 4.27
N PHE A 59 -29.91 5.91 4.19
CA PHE A 59 -30.15 5.00 3.07
C PHE A 59 -31.63 4.62 2.93
N THR A 60 -32.36 4.50 4.03
CA THR A 60 -33.81 4.21 4.03
C THR A 60 -34.62 5.31 3.35
N THR A 61 -34.28 6.58 3.56
CA THR A 61 -34.95 7.72 2.92
C THR A 61 -34.66 7.74 1.43
N PHE A 62 -33.43 7.45 1.04
CA PHE A 62 -33.05 7.31 -0.37
C PHE A 62 -33.86 6.19 -1.07
N VAL A 63 -33.92 5.02 -0.45
CA VAL A 63 -34.70 3.87 -0.98
C VAL A 63 -36.17 4.24 -1.13
N ASP A 64 -36.77 4.91 -0.14
CA ASP A 64 -38.16 5.35 -0.19
C ASP A 64 -38.41 6.31 -1.37
N ARG A 65 -37.52 7.28 -1.61
CA ARG A 65 -37.61 8.17 -2.78
C ARG A 65 -37.55 7.39 -4.11
N VAL A 66 -36.66 6.41 -4.21
CA VAL A 66 -36.54 5.57 -5.41
C VAL A 66 -37.81 4.74 -5.64
N ILE A 67 -38.33 4.10 -4.59
CA ILE A 67 -39.56 3.29 -4.67
C ILE A 67 -40.74 4.15 -5.11
N GLN A 68 -40.95 5.29 -4.45
CA GLN A 68 -42.07 6.18 -4.77
C GLN A 68 -41.99 6.73 -6.20
N ALA A 69 -40.80 7.14 -6.65
CA ALA A 69 -40.64 7.61 -8.03
C ALA A 69 -40.83 6.48 -9.04
N ALA A 70 -40.35 5.27 -8.73
CA ALA A 70 -40.56 4.10 -9.57
C ALA A 70 -42.04 3.71 -9.66
N GLU A 71 -42.79 3.76 -8.57
CA GLU A 71 -44.24 3.48 -8.55
C GLU A 71 -45.04 4.50 -9.38
N ARG A 72 -44.64 5.77 -9.35
CA ARG A 72 -45.30 6.85 -10.11
C ARG A 72 -44.99 6.80 -11.60
N GLN A 73 -43.78 6.37 -11.97
CA GLN A 73 -43.28 6.50 -13.34
C GLN A 73 -43.22 5.16 -14.10
N CYS A 74 -43.26 4.02 -13.42
CA CYS A 74 -43.24 2.69 -14.03
C CYS A 74 -44.57 1.97 -13.77
N GLY A 75 -45.27 1.63 -14.84
CA GLY A 75 -46.53 0.88 -14.75
C GLY A 75 -46.34 -0.64 -14.74
N ASP A 76 -45.15 -1.18 -14.96
CA ASP A 76 -44.95 -2.62 -15.14
C ASP A 76 -44.66 -3.33 -13.81
N ASP A 77 -45.60 -4.18 -13.37
CA ASP A 77 -45.52 -4.95 -12.12
C ASP A 77 -44.29 -5.90 -12.08
N ILE A 78 -43.76 -6.32 -13.23
CA ILE A 78 -42.61 -7.25 -13.34
C ILE A 78 -41.29 -6.49 -13.38
N ALA A 79 -41.23 -5.40 -14.14
CA ALA A 79 -40.01 -4.62 -14.30
C ALA A 79 -39.72 -3.73 -13.07
N HIS A 80 -40.76 -3.32 -12.34
CA HIS A 80 -40.67 -2.38 -11.23
C HIS A 80 -39.70 -2.81 -10.11
N PRO A 81 -39.75 -4.05 -9.57
CA PRO A 81 -38.81 -4.48 -8.53
C PRO A 81 -37.35 -4.59 -9.02
N VAL A 82 -37.17 -4.99 -10.29
CA VAL A 82 -35.84 -5.11 -10.91
C VAL A 82 -35.23 -3.72 -11.08
N MET A 83 -36.01 -2.77 -11.59
CA MET A 83 -35.59 -1.40 -11.82
C MET A 83 -35.22 -0.70 -10.50
N ILE A 84 -36.02 -0.85 -9.44
CA ILE A 84 -35.71 -0.27 -8.12
C ILE A 84 -34.35 -0.76 -7.61
N ARG A 85 -34.11 -2.07 -7.66
CA ARG A 85 -32.85 -2.65 -7.20
C ARG A 85 -31.66 -2.09 -8.01
N ASP A 86 -31.79 -2.08 -9.33
CA ASP A 86 -30.71 -1.62 -10.21
C ASP A 86 -30.42 -0.12 -10.01
N ILE A 87 -31.42 0.72 -9.75
CA ILE A 87 -31.22 2.13 -9.41
C ILE A 87 -30.47 2.24 -8.08
N ILE A 88 -30.94 1.56 -7.03
CA ILE A 88 -30.33 1.60 -5.69
C ILE A 88 -28.85 1.21 -5.75
N GLU A 89 -28.50 0.11 -6.42
CA GLU A 89 -27.11 -0.35 -6.54
C GLU A 89 -26.20 0.66 -7.27
N ASN A 90 -26.74 1.32 -8.29
CA ASN A 90 -25.96 2.21 -9.16
C ASN A 90 -25.90 3.66 -8.66
N THR A 91 -26.89 4.16 -7.92
CA THR A 91 -26.99 5.57 -7.53
C THR A 91 -26.83 5.82 -6.03
N ALA A 92 -26.66 4.77 -5.21
CA ALA A 92 -26.29 4.91 -3.81
C ALA A 92 -24.95 5.64 -3.61
N SER A 93 -24.74 6.15 -2.39
CA SER A 93 -23.49 6.78 -1.97
C SER A 93 -22.31 5.81 -2.05
N PRO A 94 -21.06 6.30 -2.20
CA PRO A 94 -19.86 5.45 -2.24
C PRO A 94 -19.73 4.53 -1.03
N GLU A 95 -20.10 5.02 0.16
CA GLU A 95 -20.11 4.26 1.42
C GLU A 95 -21.11 3.11 1.35
N CYS A 96 -22.37 3.41 0.97
CA CYS A 96 -23.42 2.41 0.85
C CYS A 96 -23.08 1.37 -0.24
N LYS A 97 -22.51 1.80 -1.37
CA LYS A 97 -22.01 0.90 -2.42
C LYS A 97 -20.94 -0.07 -1.91
N ARG A 98 -20.02 0.40 -1.05
CA ARG A 98 -19.01 -0.49 -0.44
C ARG A 98 -19.65 -1.50 0.50
N ALA A 99 -20.60 -1.08 1.35
CA ALA A 99 -21.30 -1.96 2.27
C ALA A 99 -22.15 -3.02 1.52
N ILE A 100 -22.89 -2.62 0.49
CA ILE A 100 -23.68 -3.52 -0.34
C ILE A 100 -22.77 -4.54 -1.05
N LYS A 101 -21.63 -4.11 -1.60
CA LYS A 101 -20.66 -5.03 -2.22
C LYS A 101 -20.04 -6.00 -1.22
N ALA A 102 -19.87 -5.59 0.04
CA ALA A 102 -19.32 -6.45 1.09
C ALA A 102 -20.25 -7.62 1.45
N LEU A 103 -21.54 -7.58 1.07
CA LEU A 103 -22.45 -8.72 1.21
C LEU A 103 -22.06 -9.92 0.34
N GLY A 104 -21.25 -9.71 -0.72
CA GLY A 104 -20.75 -10.79 -1.58
C GLY A 104 -21.83 -11.47 -2.45
N LYS A 105 -23.04 -10.90 -2.51
CA LYS A 105 -24.15 -11.39 -3.34
C LYS A 105 -24.17 -10.68 -4.68
N GLU A 106 -24.38 -11.42 -5.77
CA GLU A 106 -24.57 -10.81 -7.11
C GLU A 106 -25.86 -10.00 -7.20
N ARG A 107 -26.89 -10.37 -6.42
CA ARG A 107 -28.19 -9.68 -6.35
C ARG A 107 -28.67 -9.63 -4.90
N PRO A 108 -28.23 -8.65 -4.09
CA PRO A 108 -28.80 -8.44 -2.78
C PRO A 108 -30.27 -8.00 -2.89
N THR A 109 -31.07 -8.31 -1.88
CA THR A 109 -32.44 -7.77 -1.79
C THR A 109 -32.43 -6.39 -1.15
N VAL A 110 -33.46 -5.57 -1.41
CA VAL A 110 -33.56 -4.21 -0.83
C VAL A 110 -33.46 -4.23 0.71
N PRO A 111 -34.12 -5.14 1.46
CA PRO A 111 -33.95 -5.22 2.91
C PRO A 111 -32.50 -5.50 3.34
N GLU A 112 -31.80 -6.39 2.64
CA GLU A 112 -30.40 -6.71 2.95
C GLU A 112 -29.48 -5.51 2.68
N MET A 113 -29.76 -4.73 1.63
CA MET A 113 -29.04 -3.49 1.36
C MET A 113 -29.28 -2.47 2.47
N ILE A 114 -30.52 -2.36 2.97
CA ILE A 114 -30.86 -1.48 4.09
C ILE A 114 -30.08 -1.88 5.33
N ASP A 115 -30.08 -3.17 5.68
CA ASP A 115 -29.37 -3.67 6.87
C ASP A 115 -27.86 -3.47 6.77
N ALA A 116 -27.27 -3.67 5.59
CA ALA A 116 -25.86 -3.40 5.35
C ALA A 116 -25.50 -1.91 5.51
N CYS A 117 -26.39 -1.02 5.06
CA CYS A 117 -26.17 0.43 5.07
C CYS A 117 -26.53 1.10 6.40
N ASN A 118 -27.32 0.45 7.27
CA ASN A 118 -27.74 1.00 8.56
C ASN A 118 -26.57 1.29 9.53
N GLN A 119 -25.43 0.63 9.35
CA GLN A 119 -24.25 0.84 10.21
C GLN A 119 -23.35 1.99 9.72
N ILE A 120 -23.63 2.54 8.54
CA ILE A 120 -22.89 3.66 7.95
C ILE A 120 -23.24 4.94 8.71
N GLY A 121 -22.22 5.69 9.11
CA GLY A 121 -22.38 6.87 9.97
C GLY A 121 -22.31 6.56 11.47
N SER A 122 -22.26 5.28 11.88
CA SER A 122 -22.00 4.94 13.28
C SER A 122 -20.60 5.42 13.73
N PRO A 123 -20.40 5.77 15.00
CA PRO A 123 -19.09 6.16 15.53
C PRO A 123 -17.99 5.13 15.23
N GLN A 124 -18.32 3.83 15.28
CA GLN A 124 -17.42 2.73 14.96
C GLN A 124 -17.04 2.73 13.47
N HIS A 125 -18.01 2.94 12.57
CA HIS A 125 -17.76 3.04 11.14
C HIS A 125 -16.87 4.25 10.82
N MET A 126 -17.14 5.40 11.42
CA MET A 126 -16.32 6.61 11.28
C MET A 126 -14.89 6.40 11.79
N ALA A 127 -14.72 5.77 12.94
CA ALA A 127 -13.40 5.43 13.48
C ALA A 127 -12.62 4.49 12.55
N THR A 128 -13.30 3.52 11.93
CA THR A 128 -12.67 2.59 10.97
C THR A 128 -12.24 3.31 9.69
N ILE A 129 -13.06 4.22 9.16
CA ILE A 129 -12.67 5.06 8.01
C ILE A 129 -11.45 5.90 8.35
N GLN A 130 -11.45 6.57 9.50
CA GLN A 130 -10.31 7.38 9.94
C GLN A 130 -9.05 6.52 10.10
N ALA A 131 -9.14 5.36 10.74
CA ALA A 131 -8.02 4.44 10.90
C ALA A 131 -7.47 3.94 9.55
N ASN A 132 -8.35 3.61 8.60
CA ASN A 132 -7.95 3.16 7.26
C ASN A 132 -7.27 4.28 6.46
N GLU A 133 -7.76 5.52 6.54
CA GLU A 133 -7.14 6.65 5.85
C GLU A 133 -5.78 7.01 6.47
N LEU A 134 -5.67 6.99 7.81
CA LEU A 134 -4.39 7.12 8.49
C LEU A 134 -3.43 5.99 8.08
N GLY A 135 -3.90 4.74 8.02
CA GLY A 135 -3.11 3.61 7.55
C GLY A 135 -2.60 3.78 6.12
N ARG A 136 -3.46 4.23 5.19
CA ARG A 136 -3.09 4.49 3.80
C ARG A 136 -2.05 5.60 3.68
N THR A 137 -2.29 6.73 4.34
CA THR A 137 -1.37 7.89 4.29
C THR A 137 -0.03 7.59 4.94
N ILE A 138 -0.01 6.84 6.05
CA ILE A 138 1.21 6.39 6.70
C ILE A 138 1.93 5.38 5.80
N GLY A 139 1.23 4.40 5.23
CA GLY A 139 1.79 3.42 4.31
C GLY A 139 2.48 4.08 3.11
N GLU A 140 1.81 5.03 2.45
CA GLU A 140 2.40 5.78 1.34
C GLU A 140 3.62 6.61 1.75
N LYS A 141 3.61 7.21 2.94
CA LYS A 141 4.76 7.97 3.45
C LYS A 141 5.95 7.05 3.75
N ILE A 142 5.69 5.88 4.34
CA ILE A 142 6.72 4.88 4.62
C ILE A 142 7.32 4.38 3.31
N GLU A 143 6.51 4.05 2.31
CA GLU A 143 6.99 3.59 1.00
C GLU A 143 7.85 4.64 0.30
N ARG A 144 7.42 5.92 0.33
CA ARG A 144 8.22 7.04 -0.19
C ARG A 144 9.53 7.24 0.58
N ALA A 145 9.51 7.09 1.90
CA ALA A 145 10.72 7.19 2.72
C ALA A 145 11.69 6.03 2.45
N LEU A 146 11.19 4.80 2.31
CA LEU A 146 12.00 3.62 2.00
C LEU A 146 12.67 3.75 0.64
N THR A 147 11.92 4.14 -0.39
CA THR A 147 12.45 4.33 -1.75
C THR A 147 13.47 5.47 -1.81
N ALA A 148 13.23 6.58 -1.11
CA ALA A 148 14.20 7.67 -0.99
C ALA A 148 15.47 7.23 -0.26
N GLN A 149 15.34 6.43 0.81
CA GLN A 149 16.49 5.91 1.55
C GLN A 149 17.31 4.92 0.70
N ALA A 150 16.67 4.07 -0.10
CA ALA A 150 17.35 3.17 -1.03
C ALA A 150 18.14 3.95 -2.09
N ALA A 151 17.55 4.99 -2.70
CA ALA A 151 18.26 5.84 -3.66
C ALA A 151 19.46 6.57 -3.02
N GLN A 152 19.33 7.00 -1.77
CA GLN A 152 20.44 7.61 -1.04
C GLN A 152 21.57 6.61 -0.76
N ALA A 153 21.25 5.37 -0.40
CA ALA A 153 22.24 4.32 -0.19
C ALA A 153 23.04 4.02 -1.48
N GLU A 154 22.37 3.96 -2.64
CA GLU A 154 23.03 3.79 -3.93
C GLU A 154 23.99 4.96 -4.25
N THR A 155 23.59 6.21 -3.98
CA THR A 155 24.48 7.36 -4.19
C THR A 155 25.67 7.37 -3.23
N GLN A 156 25.50 6.89 -1.99
CA GLN A 156 26.61 6.74 -1.06
C GLN A 156 27.59 5.66 -1.52
N ASP A 157 27.08 4.52 -1.99
CA ASP A 157 27.91 3.43 -2.49
C ASP A 157 28.71 3.82 -3.74
N GLN A 158 28.09 4.58 -4.65
CA GLN A 158 28.78 5.17 -5.81
C GLN A 158 29.91 6.12 -5.38
N LYS A 159 29.65 7.03 -4.43
CA LYS A 159 30.69 7.92 -3.89
C LYS A 159 31.82 7.16 -3.20
N LEU A 160 31.49 6.11 -2.45
CA LEU A 160 32.48 5.29 -1.76
C LEU A 160 33.37 4.58 -2.77
N THR A 161 32.77 4.06 -3.85
CA THR A 161 33.48 3.43 -4.98
C THR A 161 34.42 4.43 -5.67
N GLU A 162 33.97 5.67 -5.93
CA GLU A 162 34.81 6.72 -6.50
C GLU A 162 36.00 7.09 -5.61
N ILE A 163 35.77 7.24 -4.30
CA ILE A 163 36.83 7.55 -3.33
C ILE A 163 37.86 6.42 -3.30
N LEU A 164 37.43 5.16 -3.25
CA LEU A 164 38.31 4.01 -3.25
C LEU A 164 39.13 3.92 -4.55
N ALA A 165 38.52 4.18 -5.70
CA ALA A 165 39.21 4.20 -6.99
C ALA A 165 40.28 5.31 -7.04
N ALA A 166 39.97 6.51 -6.55
CA ALA A 166 40.91 7.63 -6.49
C ALA A 166 42.11 7.33 -5.58
N LEU A 167 41.86 6.74 -4.41
CA LEU A 167 42.92 6.31 -3.49
C LEU A 167 43.83 5.26 -4.13
N HIS A 168 43.26 4.28 -4.82
CA HIS A 168 44.04 3.23 -5.51
C HIS A 168 44.94 3.82 -6.60
N LEU A 169 44.45 4.77 -7.39
CA LEU A 169 45.23 5.45 -8.43
C LEU A 169 46.37 6.30 -7.83
N SER A 170 46.11 6.96 -6.69
CA SER A 170 47.13 7.75 -5.98
C SER A 170 48.25 6.87 -5.40
N SER A 171 47.92 5.68 -4.89
CA SER A 171 48.91 4.70 -4.44
C SER A 171 49.78 4.22 -5.61
N GLN A 172 49.17 3.86 -6.75
CA GLN A 172 49.94 3.48 -7.94
C GLN A 172 50.87 4.60 -8.42
N GLN A 173 50.46 5.88 -8.37
CA GLN A 173 51.35 6.99 -8.71
C GLN A 173 52.51 7.11 -7.72
N GLN A 174 52.29 6.88 -6.42
CA GLN A 174 53.38 6.84 -5.43
C GLN A 174 54.34 5.68 -5.69
N ASP A 175 53.85 4.49 -5.99
CA ASP A 175 54.68 3.32 -6.31
C ASP A 175 55.49 3.54 -7.59
N ASN A 176 54.86 4.10 -8.63
CA ASN A 176 55.53 4.43 -9.89
C ASN A 176 56.57 5.55 -9.72
N THR A 177 56.29 6.57 -8.91
CA THR A 177 57.25 7.64 -8.62
C THR A 177 58.42 7.12 -7.76
N MET A 178 58.17 6.26 -6.77
CA MET A 178 59.23 5.58 -6.02
C MET A 178 60.08 4.68 -6.92
N ALA A 179 59.47 3.93 -7.84
CA ALA A 179 60.20 3.12 -8.82
C ALA A 179 61.08 3.97 -9.75
N VAL A 180 60.58 5.12 -10.21
CA VAL A 180 61.34 6.07 -11.04
C VAL A 180 62.46 6.76 -10.23
N VAL A 181 62.21 7.14 -8.99
CA VAL A 181 63.24 7.70 -8.09
C VAL A 181 64.32 6.64 -7.79
N GLN A 182 63.95 5.38 -7.54
CA GLN A 182 64.91 4.29 -7.37
C GLN A 182 65.72 4.01 -8.65
N ALA A 183 65.11 4.15 -9.83
CA ALA A 183 65.81 3.96 -11.11
C ALA A 183 66.74 5.13 -11.47
N THR A 184 66.47 6.35 -10.97
CA THR A 184 67.27 7.56 -11.26
C THR A 184 68.30 7.88 -10.19
N VAL A 185 68.13 7.39 -8.95
CA VAL A 185 69.17 7.40 -7.92
C VAL A 185 70.15 6.27 -8.20
N THR A 186 71.07 6.52 -9.13
CA THR A 186 72.30 5.70 -9.19
C THR A 186 73.02 5.89 -7.86
N SER A 187 73.09 4.85 -7.05
CA SER A 187 73.82 4.89 -5.77
C SER A 187 75.27 5.29 -6.08
N GLY A 188 75.67 6.49 -5.68
CA GLY A 188 77.07 6.93 -5.75
C GLY A 188 78.00 5.93 -5.05
N PRO A 189 79.31 5.98 -5.31
CA PRO A 189 80.25 5.01 -4.75
C PRO A 189 80.14 4.97 -3.22
N CYS A 190 80.10 3.76 -2.66
CA CYS A 190 80.00 3.54 -1.23
C CYS A 190 81.05 4.38 -0.48
N TYR A 191 80.63 5.17 0.50
CA TYR A 191 81.56 6.07 1.20
C TYR A 191 82.71 5.36 1.92
N PHE A 192 82.56 4.07 2.25
CA PHE A 192 83.57 3.23 2.91
C PHE A 192 84.53 2.56 1.92
N CYS A 193 84.05 1.67 1.05
CA CYS A 193 84.91 0.91 0.13
C CYS A 193 85.06 1.53 -1.27
N LYS A 194 84.42 2.68 -1.53
CA LYS A 194 84.41 3.44 -2.79
C LYS A 194 83.90 2.67 -4.02
N ARG A 195 83.32 1.48 -3.86
CA ARG A 195 82.70 0.72 -4.96
C ARG A 195 81.24 1.15 -5.18
N PRO A 196 80.78 1.28 -6.43
CA PRO A 196 79.39 1.64 -6.74
C PRO A 196 78.42 0.49 -6.44
N GLY A 197 77.12 0.79 -6.41
CA GLY A 197 76.05 -0.22 -6.31
C GLY A 197 75.57 -0.55 -4.89
N HIS A 198 76.09 0.09 -3.85
CA HIS A 198 75.60 -0.06 -2.47
C HIS A 198 75.95 1.16 -1.61
N ILE A 199 75.19 1.38 -0.54
CA ILE A 199 75.47 2.42 0.47
C ILE A 199 76.28 1.85 1.65
N MET A 200 76.94 2.71 2.42
CA MET A 200 77.80 2.32 3.56
C MET A 200 77.16 1.28 4.48
N ARG A 201 75.86 1.41 4.79
CA ARG A 201 75.12 0.49 5.68
C ARG A 201 75.01 -0.95 5.17
N SER A 202 75.16 -1.16 3.86
CA SER A 202 75.08 -2.44 3.17
C SER A 202 76.42 -2.86 2.57
N CYS A 203 77.52 -2.25 3.02
CA CYS A 203 78.85 -2.56 2.51
C CYS A 203 79.30 -3.94 2.99
N PRO A 204 79.61 -4.88 2.08
CA PRO A 204 80.01 -6.25 2.43
C PRO A 204 81.36 -6.29 3.16
N ASP A 205 82.16 -5.23 3.04
CA ASP A 205 83.45 -5.08 3.73
C ASP A 205 83.29 -4.59 5.19
N ILE A 206 82.08 -4.15 5.58
CA ILE A 206 81.79 -3.87 6.98
C ILE A 206 81.52 -5.19 7.67
N LYS A 207 82.52 -5.68 8.40
CA LYS A 207 82.35 -6.76 9.37
C LYS A 207 81.42 -6.29 10.48
N ARG A 208 80.11 -6.49 10.31
CA ARG A 208 79.12 -6.37 11.39
C ARG A 208 79.41 -7.48 12.40
N GLY A 209 80.16 -7.14 13.43
CA GLY A 209 80.30 -7.98 14.62
C GLY A 209 78.96 -8.08 15.33
N VAL A 210 78.52 -9.33 15.52
CA VAL A 210 77.56 -9.80 16.53
C VAL A 210 76.10 -9.35 16.35
N GLN A 211 75.24 -10.36 16.35
CA GLN A 211 73.78 -10.28 16.48
C GLN A 211 73.39 -9.25 17.55
N ALA A 212 72.51 -8.32 17.18
CA ALA A 212 71.76 -7.56 18.18
C ALA A 212 70.91 -8.57 18.97
N PRO A 213 71.00 -8.60 20.32
CA PRO A 213 70.01 -9.32 21.10
C PRO A 213 68.70 -8.54 21.03
N ASP A 214 67.64 -9.24 20.66
CA ASP A 214 66.28 -8.78 20.82
C ASP A 214 66.01 -8.43 22.29
N ARG A 215 65.28 -7.33 22.50
CA ARG A 215 64.59 -6.91 23.74
C ARG A 215 65.45 -6.22 24.81
N CYS A 216 65.28 -4.90 24.87
CA CYS A 216 65.44 -4.11 26.08
C CYS A 216 64.50 -4.68 27.17
N SER A 217 65.07 -5.36 28.17
CA SER A 217 64.34 -5.83 29.36
C SER A 217 64.88 -5.09 30.59
N THR A 218 64.47 -3.83 30.76
CA THR A 218 64.58 -3.12 32.04
C THR A 218 63.36 -2.20 32.20
N PHE A 219 62.29 -2.72 32.79
CA PHE A 219 61.35 -1.89 33.54
C PHE A 219 61.69 -2.07 35.02
N VAL A 220 62.24 -1.03 35.62
CA VAL A 220 62.52 -0.96 37.06
C VAL A 220 61.31 -0.30 37.73
N ASN A 221 60.67 -0.96 38.68
CA ASN A 221 59.63 -0.33 39.52
C ASN A 221 60.32 0.46 40.66
N LYS A 222 59.76 1.61 41.05
CA LYS A 222 60.41 2.59 41.96
C LYS A 222 60.51 2.15 43.43
N ASN A 223 59.99 0.99 43.81
CA ASN A 223 59.91 0.58 45.23
C ASN A 223 60.48 -0.82 45.52
N GLY A 224 61.62 -1.18 44.91
CA GLY A 224 62.54 -2.23 45.39
C GLY A 224 61.95 -3.43 46.14
N GLY A 225 61.04 -4.20 45.52
CA GLY A 225 60.50 -5.44 46.06
C GLY A 225 60.30 -6.48 44.96
N ASP A 226 60.68 -7.72 45.25
CA ASP A 226 60.62 -8.86 44.34
C ASP A 226 59.17 -9.18 43.93
N VAL A 227 58.94 -9.23 42.62
CA VAL A 227 57.66 -9.67 42.05
C VAL A 227 57.83 -11.13 41.64
N GLY A 228 57.22 -12.04 42.40
CA GLY A 228 57.13 -13.45 42.05
C GLY A 228 56.47 -13.64 40.68
N GLU A 229 56.98 -14.63 39.94
CA GLU A 229 56.45 -15.06 38.65
C GLU A 229 55.02 -15.56 38.83
N ASP A 230 54.00 -14.76 38.46
CA ASP A 230 52.69 -15.25 37.99
C ASP A 230 51.72 -14.13 37.56
N GLU A 231 52.19 -13.04 36.95
CA GLU A 231 51.28 -12.01 36.43
C GLU A 231 51.69 -11.39 35.09
N ALA A 232 52.19 -12.23 34.16
CA ALA A 232 52.53 -11.82 32.80
C ALA A 232 51.50 -12.29 31.76
N ARG A 233 50.18 -12.01 31.93
CA ARG A 233 49.24 -12.06 30.80
C ARG A 233 47.93 -11.30 31.03
N LYS A 234 47.95 -9.97 30.96
CA LYS A 234 46.74 -9.18 30.64
C LYS A 234 47.09 -8.02 29.69
N PRO A 235 46.44 -7.91 28.51
CA PRO A 235 46.55 -6.74 27.64
C PRO A 235 45.77 -5.58 28.27
N TYR A 236 46.36 -4.39 28.20
CA TYR A 236 45.82 -3.13 28.70
C TYR A 236 44.38 -2.86 28.24
N LYS A 237 43.51 -2.60 29.22
CA LYS A 237 42.20 -1.97 29.05
C LYS A 237 42.40 -0.47 29.27
N TYR A 238 42.20 0.34 28.22
CA TYR A 238 42.01 1.78 28.40
C TYR A 238 40.55 1.99 28.81
N ASP A 239 40.33 2.38 30.06
CA ASP A 239 39.05 2.95 30.50
C ASP A 239 39.16 4.47 30.35
N CYS A 240 38.41 5.04 29.38
CA CYS A 240 38.11 6.47 29.37
C CYS A 240 36.89 6.71 30.26
N LEU A 241 37.08 7.55 31.27
CA LEU A 241 36.07 8.08 32.17
C LEU A 241 35.26 9.16 31.43
N ASP A 242 33.94 9.01 31.35
CA ASP A 242 32.99 9.88 32.08
C ASP A 242 31.54 9.72 31.59
N SER A 243 30.64 9.68 32.60
CA SER A 243 29.25 10.12 32.59
C SER A 243 28.14 9.19 32.05
N GLU A 244 27.63 8.39 32.99
CA GLU A 244 26.23 8.38 33.45
C GLU A 244 25.06 8.18 32.44
N ASN A 245 24.52 6.95 32.49
CA ASN A 245 23.12 6.64 32.80
C ASN A 245 22.01 7.09 31.81
N VAL A 246 21.80 6.34 30.72
CA VAL A 246 20.45 6.02 30.19
C VAL A 246 20.45 4.57 29.68
N LYS A 247 19.59 3.72 30.26
CA LYS A 247 19.42 2.32 29.83
C LYS A 247 18.77 2.27 28.43
N PRO A 248 19.33 1.57 27.44
CA PRO A 248 18.59 1.23 26.23
C PRO A 248 17.56 0.13 26.56
N VAL A 249 16.28 0.40 26.32
CA VAL A 249 15.23 -0.62 26.27
C VAL A 249 15.46 -1.44 25.01
N ASN A 250 16.01 -2.65 25.11
CA ASN A 250 16.00 -3.62 24.02
C ASN A 250 16.16 -5.04 24.58
N GLU A 251 15.03 -5.62 24.97
CA GLU A 251 14.78 -7.06 24.83
C GLU A 251 13.27 -7.29 24.95
N ILE A 252 12.56 -7.19 23.81
CA ILE A 252 11.34 -7.96 23.63
C ILE A 252 11.80 -9.25 22.98
N GLU A 253 11.96 -10.31 23.77
CA GLU A 253 12.14 -11.66 23.25
C GLU A 253 10.88 -12.05 22.46
N LEU A 254 10.86 -11.73 21.17
CA LEU A 254 9.89 -12.28 20.23
C LEU A 254 10.25 -13.74 20.03
N LYS A 255 9.51 -14.62 20.72
CA LYS A 255 9.60 -16.07 20.53
C LYS A 255 9.41 -16.38 19.05
N VAL A 256 10.39 -17.05 18.45
CA VAL A 256 10.43 -17.46 17.03
C VAL A 256 9.15 -18.21 16.61
N GLU A 257 8.45 -18.80 17.57
CA GLU A 257 7.14 -19.45 17.39
C GLU A 257 6.01 -18.49 16.97
N ASP A 258 6.01 -17.23 17.41
CA ASP A 258 4.98 -16.24 17.07
C ASP A 258 5.18 -15.64 15.67
N ILE A 259 6.43 -15.50 15.22
CA ILE A 259 6.78 -15.10 13.84
C ILE A 259 6.33 -16.18 12.85
N ASN A 260 6.57 -17.46 13.16
CA ASN A 260 6.14 -18.56 12.30
C ASN A 260 4.60 -18.67 12.24
N ARG A 261 3.89 -18.41 13.34
CA ARG A 261 2.42 -18.38 13.35
C ARG A 261 1.86 -17.21 12.52
N PHE A 262 2.52 -16.06 12.54
CA PHE A 262 2.14 -14.88 11.75
C PHE A 262 2.41 -15.07 10.25
N LEU A 263 3.58 -15.62 9.88
CA LEU A 263 3.93 -15.90 8.49
C LEU A 263 3.03 -16.98 7.86
N LEU A 264 2.63 -18.01 8.62
CA LEU A 264 1.66 -19.00 8.15
C LEU A 264 0.28 -18.38 7.92
N ARG A 265 -0.13 -17.41 8.74
CA ARG A 265 -1.41 -16.70 8.59
C ARG A 265 -1.41 -15.79 7.35
N ILE A 266 -0.30 -15.10 7.06
CA ILE A 266 -0.13 -14.31 5.83
C ILE A 266 -0.12 -15.21 4.58
N SER A 267 0.57 -16.35 4.62
CA SER A 267 0.60 -17.29 3.49
C SER A 267 -0.78 -17.88 3.18
N SER A 268 -1.61 -18.13 4.20
CA SER A 268 -3.01 -18.55 4.01
C SER A 268 -3.89 -17.46 3.39
N HIS A 269 -3.62 -16.18 3.70
CA HIS A 269 -4.35 -15.04 3.17
C HIS A 269 -4.01 -14.78 1.70
N CYS A 270 -2.74 -14.96 1.29
CA CYS A 270 -2.30 -14.80 -0.10
C CYS A 270 -2.77 -15.94 -1.02
N LYS A 271 -2.87 -17.19 -0.53
CA LYS A 271 -3.40 -18.30 -1.35
C LYS A 271 -4.88 -18.14 -1.67
N ASN A 272 -5.65 -17.44 -0.82
CA ASN A 272 -7.07 -17.20 -1.06
C ASN A 272 -7.33 -16.06 -2.07
N THR A 273 -6.41 -15.09 -2.21
CA THR A 273 -6.48 -14.02 -3.23
C THR A 273 -5.97 -14.45 -4.60
N GLU A 274 -5.13 -15.49 -4.71
CA GLU A 274 -4.70 -16.04 -6.00
C GLU A 274 -5.73 -16.98 -6.64
N MET A 275 -6.63 -17.61 -5.87
CA MET A 275 -7.67 -18.48 -6.41
C MET A 275 -8.88 -17.73 -7.00
N THR A 276 -9.12 -16.47 -6.60
CA THR A 276 -10.20 -15.65 -7.18
C THR A 276 -9.79 -14.94 -8.48
N ASN A 277 -8.49 -14.87 -8.80
CA ASN A 277 -7.97 -14.19 -10.00
C ASN A 277 -7.59 -15.14 -11.16
N LYS A 278 -7.82 -16.45 -11.04
CA LYS A 278 -7.50 -17.46 -12.07
C LYS A 278 -8.70 -17.98 -12.88
N LYS A 279 -9.81 -17.23 -12.94
CA LYS A 279 -10.94 -17.52 -13.86
C LYS A 279 -11.28 -16.34 -14.77
N ASN A 280 -10.31 -15.81 -15.55
CA ASN A 280 -10.60 -15.26 -16.89
C ASN A 280 -9.31 -14.97 -17.68
N PRO A 281 -8.83 -15.87 -18.57
CA PRO A 281 -7.74 -15.55 -19.47
C PRO A 281 -8.29 -15.27 -20.87
N GLN A 282 -8.47 -13.99 -21.23
CA GLN A 282 -8.23 -13.43 -22.58
C GLN A 282 -8.83 -12.01 -22.70
N LYS A 283 -7.96 -11.00 -22.77
CA LYS A 283 -7.89 -10.05 -23.90
C LYS A 283 -6.68 -9.14 -23.75
N ASN A 284 -5.85 -9.20 -24.79
CA ASN A 284 -4.55 -8.55 -24.94
C ASN A 284 -4.74 -7.04 -25.19
N PRO A 285 -3.96 -6.13 -24.58
CA PRO A 285 -4.20 -4.69 -24.65
C PRO A 285 -3.42 -4.05 -25.82
N LYS A 286 -3.80 -4.33 -27.08
CA LYS A 286 -3.36 -3.57 -28.27
C LYS A 286 -4.39 -3.66 -29.40
N LYS A 287 -5.53 -2.99 -29.23
CA LYS A 287 -6.40 -2.49 -30.33
C LYS A 287 -7.45 -1.56 -29.72
N MET A 288 -7.03 -0.35 -29.41
CA MET A 288 -7.93 0.74 -29.01
C MET A 288 -7.40 2.01 -29.65
N GLN A 289 -7.57 2.12 -30.96
CA GLN A 289 -7.47 3.34 -31.77
C GLN A 289 -7.71 2.95 -33.24
N SER A 290 -8.98 2.87 -33.64
CA SER A 290 -9.52 3.08 -35.00
C SER A 290 -10.83 2.31 -35.12
N GLU A 291 -11.97 2.99 -34.94
CA GLU A 291 -13.29 2.69 -35.53
C GLU A 291 -14.35 3.52 -34.78
N TYR A 292 -14.29 4.83 -35.00
CA TYR A 292 -15.42 5.74 -34.80
C TYR A 292 -15.55 6.56 -36.09
N GLN A 293 -16.19 5.94 -37.07
CA GLN A 293 -16.79 6.46 -38.31
C GLN A 293 -17.32 5.17 -38.95
N VAL A 294 -18.62 4.93 -39.03
CA VAL A 294 -19.47 5.52 -40.05
C VAL A 294 -20.93 5.47 -39.57
N PHE A 295 -21.55 6.64 -39.62
CA PHE A 295 -22.99 6.85 -39.56
C PHE A 295 -23.70 6.05 -40.67
N THR A 296 -24.74 5.34 -40.26
CA THR A 296 -25.77 4.76 -41.10
C THR A 296 -26.36 5.78 -42.08
N LYS A 297 -26.16 5.55 -43.38
CA LYS A 297 -27.08 5.93 -44.45
C LYS A 297 -27.54 4.64 -45.12
N SER A 298 -28.80 4.27 -44.91
CA SER A 298 -29.71 3.58 -45.83
C SER A 298 -31.08 3.54 -45.17
#